data_AF-A0A411YEA7-F1
#
_entry.id   AF-A0A411YEA7-F1
#
_cell.length_a   1.000
_cell.length_b   1.000
_cell.length_c   1.000
_cell.angle_alpha   90.00
_cell.angle_beta   90.00
_cell.angle_gamma   90.00
#
_symmetry.space_group_name_H-M   'P 1'
#
loop_
_entity.id
_entity.type
_entity.pdbx_description
1 polymer ?
#
loop_
_entity_poly.entity_id
_entity_poly.type
_entity_poly.pdbx_seq_one_letter_code
_entity_poly.pdbx_strand_id
1 'polypeptide(L)'
;MATKTQDEAVRNYLVALRDPDAMRDDERLAELKRKIEETDDELERLRLRQEVLDAERPPVEQFEQAFIKHAKAWAEQHGISDRAFQAEGVPPRVLRKAGFTGVRGGDGRRTSGTRRQRRSRVSADEVRKALPKGTFTIKQVEEATGASAAVVRRVVQEEVEAGRVSDQGSDPDHKGPGRAPRLYHR
;
A
#
# COMPACT_ATOMS: atom_id res chain seq x y z
N MET A 1 38.36 -13.26 -1.15
CA MET A 1 38.16 -12.49 0.10
C MET A 1 36.82 -11.76 0.12
N ALA A 2 36.42 -11.05 -0.94
CA ALA A 2 35.14 -10.32 -0.97
C ALA A 2 33.88 -11.19 -0.76
N THR A 3 33.85 -12.42 -1.29
CA THR A 3 32.72 -13.35 -1.13
C THR A 3 32.55 -13.84 0.31
N LYS A 4 33.63 -14.12 1.04
CA LYS A 4 33.56 -14.48 2.47
C LYS A 4 32.94 -13.36 3.30
N THR A 5 33.36 -12.12 3.07
CA THR A 5 32.81 -10.95 3.78
C THR A 5 31.33 -10.72 3.44
N GLN A 6 30.92 -10.99 2.19
CA GLN A 6 29.52 -10.92 1.76
C GLN A 6 28.68 -12.02 2.43
N ASP A 7 29.16 -13.26 2.42
CA ASP A 7 28.50 -14.41 3.05
C ASP A 7 28.33 -14.20 4.56
N GLU A 8 29.37 -13.71 5.24
CA GLU A 8 29.34 -13.39 6.67
C GLU A 8 28.35 -12.27 6.98
N ALA A 9 28.32 -11.20 6.19
CA ALA A 9 27.38 -10.10 6.39
C ALA A 9 25.92 -10.54 6.24
N VAL A 10 25.61 -11.38 5.24
CA VAL A 10 24.25 -11.91 5.03
C VAL A 10 23.88 -12.90 6.12
N ARG A 11 24.77 -13.83 6.45
CA ARG A 11 24.54 -14.85 7.50
C ARG A 11 24.33 -14.19 8.87
N ASN A 12 25.22 -13.29 9.28
CA ASN A 12 25.14 -12.63 10.59
C ASN A 12 23.84 -11.84 10.74
N TYR A 13 23.40 -11.15 9.68
CA TYR A 13 22.14 -10.42 9.71
C TYR A 13 20.91 -11.35 9.79
N LEU A 14 20.90 -12.46 9.04
CA LEU A 14 19.81 -13.44 9.12
C LEU A 14 19.76 -14.16 10.48
N VAL A 15 20.93 -14.45 11.07
CA VAL A 15 21.03 -15.00 12.44
C VAL A 15 20.49 -13.98 13.44
N ALA A 16 20.96 -12.73 13.39
CA ALA A 16 20.47 -11.65 14.27
C ALA A 16 18.96 -11.39 14.15
N LEU A 17 18.36 -11.70 12.98
CA LEU A 17 16.91 -11.58 12.74
C LEU A 17 16.11 -12.73 13.35
N ARG A 18 16.65 -13.96 13.32
CA ARG A 18 15.98 -15.15 13.83
C ARG A 18 16.21 -15.35 15.33
N ASP A 19 17.43 -15.07 15.78
CA ASP A 19 17.88 -15.22 17.15
C ASP A 19 18.82 -14.06 17.51
N PRO A 20 18.28 -12.93 17.98
CA PRO A 20 19.08 -11.80 18.40
C PRO A 20 19.94 -12.15 19.63
N ASP A 21 19.48 -13.07 20.49
CA ASP A 21 20.20 -13.47 21.69
C ASP A 21 21.47 -14.29 21.35
N ALA A 22 21.47 -15.03 20.24
CA ALA A 22 22.68 -15.72 19.76
C ALA A 22 23.83 -14.77 19.34
N MET A 23 23.56 -13.47 19.16
CA MET A 23 24.56 -12.45 18.84
C MET A 23 25.00 -11.64 20.08
N ARG A 24 24.50 -12.00 21.26
CA ARG A 24 24.88 -11.43 22.54
C ARG A 24 26.28 -11.91 22.91
N ASP A 25 27.14 -10.98 23.32
CA ASP A 25 28.47 -11.30 23.84
C ASP A 25 28.34 -11.67 25.32
N ASP A 26 27.98 -12.93 25.59
CA ASP A 26 27.77 -13.43 26.95
C ASP A 26 29.04 -13.37 27.82
N GLU A 27 30.22 -13.49 27.21
CA GLU A 27 31.50 -13.36 27.91
C GLU A 27 31.70 -11.94 28.42
N ARG A 28 31.52 -10.94 27.55
CA ARG A 28 31.60 -9.52 27.92
C ARG A 28 30.57 -9.16 28.98
N LEU A 29 29.38 -9.76 28.91
CA LEU A 29 28.30 -9.49 29.85
C LEU A 29 28.56 -10.09 31.23
N ALA A 30 29.16 -11.28 31.28
CA ALA A 30 29.67 -11.86 32.51
C ALA A 30 30.79 -11.00 33.11
N GLU A 31 31.71 -10.48 32.30
CA GLU A 31 32.78 -9.59 32.75
C GLU A 31 32.22 -8.28 33.34
N LEU A 32 31.25 -7.66 32.68
CA LEU A 32 30.61 -6.44 33.18
C LEU A 32 29.82 -6.67 34.47
N LYS A 33 29.10 -7.80 34.58
CA LYS A 33 28.40 -8.18 35.83
C LYS A 33 29.39 -8.38 36.99
N ARG A 34 30.53 -9.01 36.71
CA ARG A 34 31.58 -9.19 37.72
C ARG A 34 32.19 -7.85 38.15
N LYS A 35 32.44 -6.93 37.22
CA LYS A 35 32.90 -5.56 37.55
C LYS A 35 31.90 -4.81 38.43
N ILE A 36 30.59 -4.95 38.19
CA ILE A 36 29.55 -4.34 39.02
C ILE A 36 29.61 -4.83 40.48
N GLU A 37 29.94 -6.11 40.69
CA GLU A 37 30.07 -6.71 42.02
C GLU A 37 31.39 -6.33 42.71
N GLU A 38 32.47 -6.16 41.94
CA GLU A 38 33.80 -5.75 42.45
C GLU A 38 33.90 -4.24 42.70
N THR A 39 33.09 -3.41 42.03
CA THR A 39 33.12 -1.95 42.15
C THR A 39 32.29 -1.47 43.34
N ASP A 40 32.92 -0.74 44.26
CA ASP A 40 32.29 -0.09 45.42
C ASP A 40 31.85 1.37 45.16
N ASP A 41 32.20 1.96 44.01
CA ASP A 41 31.77 3.29 43.60
C ASP A 41 30.36 3.26 43.00
N GLU A 42 29.43 4.02 43.58
CA GLU A 42 28.02 4.07 43.16
C GLU A 42 27.83 4.61 41.72
N LEU A 43 28.66 5.57 41.28
CA LEU A 43 28.59 6.14 39.93
C LEU A 43 29.18 5.19 38.90
N GLU A 44 30.30 4.55 39.22
CA GLU A 44 30.91 3.57 38.33
C GLU A 44 30.02 2.32 38.20
N ARG A 45 29.38 1.89 39.29
CA ARG A 45 28.37 0.84 39.28
C ARG A 45 27.18 1.20 38.37
N LEU A 46 26.71 2.45 38.39
CA LEU A 46 25.64 2.90 37.50
C LEU A 46 26.07 2.88 36.02
N ARG A 47 27.28 3.33 35.72
CA ARG A 47 27.83 3.30 34.36
C ARG A 47 27.98 1.87 33.84
N LEU A 48 28.57 0.98 34.63
CA LEU A 48 28.71 -0.44 34.27
C LEU A 48 27.34 -1.10 34.05
N ARG A 49 26.32 -0.69 34.81
CA ARG A 49 24.95 -1.18 34.63
C ARG A 49 24.33 -0.70 33.32
N GLN A 50 24.62 0.53 32.89
CA GLN A 50 24.25 1.02 31.55
C GLN A 50 24.97 0.20 30.46
N GLU A 51 26.26 -0.08 30.63
CA GLU A 51 27.03 -0.91 29.67
C GLU A 51 26.49 -2.35 29.59
N VAL A 52 25.99 -2.93 30.70
CA VAL A 52 25.28 -4.22 30.67
C VAL A 52 24.00 -4.11 29.85
N LEU A 53 23.17 -3.09 30.07
CA LEU A 53 21.92 -2.90 29.31
C LEU A 53 22.18 -2.72 27.80
N ASP A 54 23.27 -2.03 27.45
CA ASP A 54 23.70 -1.85 26.08
C ASP A 54 24.26 -3.15 25.47
N ALA A 55 25.00 -3.95 26.24
CA ALA A 55 25.48 -5.27 25.80
C ALA A 55 24.36 -6.32 25.69
N GLU A 56 23.29 -6.19 26.48
CA GLU A 56 22.07 -7.01 26.38
C GLU A 56 21.26 -6.69 25.13
N ARG A 57 21.42 -5.50 24.55
CA ARG A 57 20.82 -5.11 23.28
C ARG A 57 21.87 -5.21 22.18
N PRO A 58 22.01 -6.36 21.51
CA PRO A 58 22.97 -6.50 20.43
C PRO A 58 22.74 -5.38 19.40
N PRO A 59 23.81 -4.75 18.89
CA PRO A 59 23.69 -3.66 17.94
C PRO A 59 23.31 -4.21 16.57
N VAL A 60 22.05 -4.61 16.42
CA VAL A 60 21.44 -5.11 15.17
C VAL A 60 21.69 -4.14 14.03
N GLU A 61 21.83 -2.84 14.33
CA GLU A 61 22.15 -1.79 13.37
C GLU A 61 23.48 -1.99 12.64
N GLN A 62 24.52 -2.52 13.32
CA GLN A 62 25.82 -2.75 12.69
C GLN A 62 25.72 -3.87 11.64
N PHE A 63 24.97 -4.92 11.97
CA PHE A 63 24.69 -6.02 11.06
C PHE A 63 23.76 -5.59 9.91
N GLU A 64 22.78 -4.71 10.18
CA GLU A 64 21.92 -4.11 9.14
C GLU A 64 22.75 -3.33 8.11
N GLN A 65 23.72 -2.52 8.55
CA GLN A 65 24.58 -1.75 7.64
C GLN A 65 25.48 -2.65 6.78
N ALA A 66 26.09 -3.66 7.39
CA ALA A 66 26.90 -4.64 6.68
C ALA A 66 26.06 -5.40 5.63
N PHE A 67 24.84 -5.82 6.01
CA PHE A 67 23.88 -6.42 5.10
C PHE A 67 23.53 -5.48 3.95
N ILE A 68 23.17 -4.22 4.22
CA ILE A 68 22.81 -3.24 3.19
C ILE A 68 23.93 -3.08 2.15
N LYS A 69 25.18 -3.05 2.60
CA LYS A 69 26.34 -2.87 1.73
C LYS A 69 26.61 -4.07 0.82
N HIS A 70 26.34 -5.28 1.28
CA HIS A 70 26.81 -6.51 0.63
C HIS A 70 25.69 -7.40 0.04
N ALA A 71 24.46 -7.28 0.54
CA ALA A 71 23.36 -8.20 0.23
C ALA A 71 22.98 -8.22 -1.24
N LYS A 72 23.01 -7.08 -1.95
CA LYS A 72 22.66 -7.04 -3.37
C LYS A 72 23.65 -7.80 -4.25
N ALA A 73 24.94 -7.55 -4.07
CA ALA A 73 25.99 -8.24 -4.82
C ALA A 73 25.96 -9.75 -4.56
N TRP A 74 25.74 -10.14 -3.30
CA TRP A 74 25.59 -11.54 -2.92
C TRP A 74 24.37 -12.20 -3.57
N ALA A 75 23.23 -11.50 -3.57
CA ALA A 75 21.99 -12.01 -4.13
C ALA A 75 22.03 -12.13 -5.67
N GLU A 76 22.66 -11.18 -6.36
CA GLU A 76 22.89 -11.25 -7.80
C GLU A 76 23.78 -12.43 -8.17
N GLN A 77 24.82 -12.71 -7.38
CA GLN A 77 25.71 -13.86 -7.60
C GLN A 77 25.01 -15.21 -7.38
N HIS A 78 24.11 -15.30 -6.41
CA HIS A 78 23.42 -16.55 -6.06
C HIS A 78 22.04 -16.70 -6.73
N GLY A 79 21.63 -15.73 -7.55
CA GLY A 79 20.30 -15.73 -8.18
C GLY A 79 19.14 -15.63 -7.18
N ILE A 80 19.37 -15.04 -6.01
CA ILE A 80 18.39 -14.96 -4.93
C ILE A 80 17.52 -13.71 -5.11
N SER A 81 16.21 -13.92 -5.17
CA SER A 81 15.24 -12.83 -5.29
C SER A 81 15.02 -12.10 -3.95
N ASP A 82 14.59 -10.85 -4.04
CA ASP A 82 14.15 -10.05 -2.89
C ASP A 82 12.98 -10.67 -2.13
N ARG A 83 12.15 -11.47 -2.81
CA ARG A 83 11.07 -12.26 -2.18
C ARG A 83 11.60 -13.35 -1.26
N ALA A 84 12.75 -13.97 -1.57
CA ALA A 84 13.35 -14.98 -0.71
C ALA A 84 13.78 -14.35 0.63
N PHE A 85 14.40 -13.17 0.59
CA PHE A 85 14.74 -12.44 1.82
C PHE A 85 13.50 -12.01 2.62
N GLN A 86 12.41 -11.63 1.96
CA GLN A 86 11.15 -11.32 2.66
C GLN A 86 10.56 -12.55 3.35
N ALA A 87 10.63 -13.72 2.70
CA ALA A 87 10.19 -14.98 3.30
C ALA A 87 11.01 -15.35 4.54
N GLU A 88 12.29 -14.97 4.56
CA GLU A 88 13.18 -15.09 5.73
C GLU A 88 12.98 -14.00 6.80
N GLY A 89 11.99 -13.11 6.61
CA GLY A 89 11.66 -12.07 7.60
C GLY A 89 12.45 -10.78 7.47
N VAL A 90 13.27 -10.61 6.43
CA VAL A 90 14.02 -9.36 6.22
C VAL A 90 13.05 -8.21 5.95
N PRO A 91 13.08 -7.12 6.74
CA PRO A 91 12.16 -6.01 6.57
C PRO A 91 12.29 -5.33 5.18
N PRO A 92 11.16 -4.98 4.53
CA PRO A 92 11.16 -4.28 3.24
C PRO A 92 11.96 -2.97 3.21
N ARG A 93 12.09 -2.28 4.35
CA ARG A 93 12.91 -1.07 4.47
C ARG A 93 14.40 -1.37 4.27
N VAL A 94 14.88 -2.50 4.78
CA VAL A 94 16.29 -2.90 4.72
C VAL A 94 16.64 -3.35 3.30
N LEU A 95 15.77 -4.15 2.67
CA LEU A 95 15.98 -4.56 1.28
C LEU A 95 16.00 -3.37 0.31
N ARG A 96 15.13 -2.37 0.50
CA ARG A 96 15.18 -1.14 -0.30
C ARG A 96 16.49 -0.38 -0.12
N LYS A 97 16.96 -0.21 1.12
CA LYS A 97 18.27 0.40 1.40
C LYS A 97 19.42 -0.39 0.77
N ALA A 98 19.34 -1.71 0.77
CA ALA A 98 20.31 -2.61 0.13
C ALA A 98 20.26 -2.58 -1.41
N GLY A 99 19.29 -1.88 -2.02
CA GLY A 99 19.20 -1.70 -3.47
C GLY A 99 18.36 -2.75 -4.19
N PHE A 100 17.55 -3.54 -3.48
CA PHE A 100 16.54 -4.40 -4.06
C PHE A 100 15.31 -3.58 -4.48
N THR A 101 14.94 -3.66 -5.75
CA THR A 101 13.85 -2.85 -6.36
C THR A 101 12.52 -3.60 -6.47
N GLY A 102 12.53 -4.94 -6.34
CA GLY A 102 11.32 -5.78 -6.35
C GLY A 102 10.48 -5.72 -5.07
N VAL A 103 11.01 -5.04 -4.05
CA VAL A 103 10.49 -5.06 -2.68
C VAL A 103 9.18 -4.29 -2.63
N ARG A 104 8.07 -5.02 -2.72
CA ARG A 104 6.74 -4.48 -2.47
C ARG A 104 6.62 -4.25 -0.97
N GLY A 105 7.12 -3.10 -0.51
CA GLY A 105 6.62 -2.52 0.72
C GLY A 105 5.10 -2.46 0.62
N GLY A 106 4.39 -2.71 1.72
CA GLY A 106 2.94 -2.49 1.84
C GLY A 106 2.51 -1.03 1.63
N ASP A 107 3.30 -0.22 0.91
CA ASP A 107 2.82 0.96 0.23
C ASP A 107 2.26 0.48 -1.10
N GLY A 108 0.93 0.37 -1.12
CA GLY A 108 0.18 -0.25 -2.19
C GLY A 108 0.74 0.17 -3.54
N ARG A 109 0.98 -0.85 -4.37
CA ARG A 109 0.81 -0.75 -5.81
C ARG A 109 -0.66 -0.36 -6.07
N ARG A 110 -1.01 0.88 -5.72
CA ARG A 110 -2.02 1.65 -6.39
C ARG A 110 -1.43 1.80 -7.78
N THR A 111 -1.82 0.88 -8.66
CA THR A 111 -2.20 1.29 -10.00
C THR A 111 -2.95 2.60 -9.79
N SER A 112 -2.29 3.73 -10.06
CA SER A 112 -2.92 5.04 -10.13
C SER A 112 -3.79 5.04 -11.38
N GLY A 113 -4.81 4.17 -11.39
CA GLY A 113 -6.05 4.52 -12.01
C GLY A 113 -6.56 5.65 -11.14
N THR A 114 -6.39 6.87 -11.64
CA THR A 114 -6.89 8.12 -11.07
C THR A 114 -8.22 7.86 -10.36
N ARG A 115 -8.17 7.64 -9.04
CA ARG A 115 -9.35 7.72 -8.18
C ARG A 115 -9.60 9.21 -8.03
N ARG A 116 -10.06 9.79 -9.14
CA ARG A 116 -10.75 11.06 -9.18
C ARG A 116 -11.79 10.89 -8.09
N GLN A 117 -11.64 11.59 -6.98
CA GLN A 117 -12.73 11.78 -6.04
C GLN A 117 -13.86 12.36 -6.88
N ARG A 118 -14.74 11.48 -7.34
CA ARG A 118 -15.94 11.85 -8.05
C ARG A 118 -16.81 12.41 -6.94
N ARG A 119 -16.89 13.75 -6.88
CA ARG A 119 -18.08 14.46 -6.36
C ARG A 119 -19.27 13.58 -6.71
N SER A 120 -20.04 13.16 -5.69
CA SER A 120 -21.16 12.20 -5.76
C SER A 120 -21.76 12.14 -7.17
N ARG A 121 -21.24 11.25 -8.02
CA ARG A 121 -21.77 11.05 -9.35
C ARG A 121 -22.93 10.10 -9.14
N VAL A 122 -24.12 10.67 -9.15
CA VAL A 122 -25.40 9.98 -9.27
C VAL A 122 -25.20 8.78 -10.19
N SER A 123 -25.43 7.61 -9.62
CA SER A 123 -25.09 6.36 -10.29
C SER A 123 -26.09 6.06 -11.40
N ALA A 124 -25.70 5.29 -12.42
CA ALA A 124 -26.64 4.89 -13.48
C ALA A 124 -27.87 4.14 -12.91
N ASP A 125 -27.68 3.42 -11.80
CA ASP A 125 -28.74 2.73 -11.09
C ASP A 125 -29.74 3.70 -10.43
N GLU A 126 -29.23 4.78 -9.85
CA GLU A 126 -30.03 5.85 -9.27
C GLU A 126 -30.87 6.58 -10.33
N VAL A 127 -30.29 6.81 -11.52
CA VAL A 127 -31.03 7.35 -12.67
C VAL A 127 -32.14 6.38 -13.11
N ARG A 128 -31.84 5.08 -13.21
CA ARG A 128 -32.82 4.04 -13.58
C ARG A 128 -33.98 3.96 -12.59
N LYS A 129 -33.70 4.10 -11.29
CA LYS A 129 -34.72 4.10 -10.23
C LYS A 129 -35.60 5.35 -10.26
N ALA A 130 -35.02 6.50 -10.63
CA ALA A 130 -35.69 7.78 -10.70
C ALA A 130 -36.47 8.01 -12.02
N LEU A 131 -36.39 7.09 -12.98
CA LEU A 131 -37.21 7.17 -14.20
C LEU A 131 -38.70 7.12 -13.83
N PRO A 132 -39.47 8.19 -14.10
CA PRO A 132 -40.90 8.21 -13.80
C PRO A 132 -41.65 7.17 -14.64
N LYS A 133 -42.75 6.66 -14.10
CA LYS A 133 -43.67 5.76 -14.82
C LYS A 133 -44.60 6.63 -15.67
N GLY A 134 -44.53 6.52 -17.00
CA GLY A 134 -45.24 7.40 -17.93
C GLY A 134 -44.30 8.12 -18.91
N THR A 135 -44.80 9.17 -19.54
CA THR A 135 -44.04 9.95 -20.53
C THR A 135 -43.12 10.97 -19.85
N PHE A 136 -41.84 10.96 -20.22
CA PHE A 136 -40.84 11.87 -19.67
C PHE A 136 -39.84 12.35 -20.71
N THR A 137 -39.18 13.47 -20.41
CA THR A 137 -38.07 14.00 -21.20
C THR A 137 -36.74 13.77 -20.48
N ILE A 138 -35.64 13.76 -21.24
CA ILE A 138 -34.28 13.68 -20.68
C ILE A 138 -34.02 14.79 -19.66
N LYS A 139 -34.54 16.01 -19.92
CA LYS A 139 -34.37 17.18 -19.05
C LYS A 139 -35.06 17.00 -17.70
N GLN A 140 -36.27 16.45 -17.68
CA GLN A 140 -36.98 16.15 -16.43
C GLN A 140 -36.22 15.13 -15.57
N VAL A 141 -35.60 14.13 -16.20
CA VAL A 141 -34.80 13.13 -15.49
C VAL A 141 -33.48 13.73 -14.98
N GLU A 142 -32.83 14.63 -15.74
CA GLU A 142 -31.68 15.40 -15.25
C GLU A 142 -32.05 16.25 -14.02
N GLU A 143 -33.15 16.99 -14.06
CA GLU A 143 -33.58 17.86 -12.95
C GLU A 143 -33.96 17.04 -11.71
N ALA A 144 -34.62 15.89 -11.89
CA ALA A 144 -35.00 15.01 -10.79
C ALA A 144 -33.81 14.29 -10.14
N THR A 145 -32.77 13.96 -10.92
CA THR A 145 -31.64 13.15 -10.44
C THR A 145 -30.39 13.96 -10.13
N GLY A 146 -30.23 15.16 -10.70
CA GLY A 146 -28.98 15.91 -10.70
C GLY A 146 -27.87 15.24 -11.52
N ALA A 147 -28.20 14.21 -12.32
CA ALA A 147 -27.26 13.55 -13.23
C ALA A 147 -27.04 14.39 -14.49
N SER A 148 -25.94 14.16 -15.20
CA SER A 148 -25.67 14.86 -16.46
C SER A 148 -26.44 14.25 -17.64
N ALA A 149 -26.78 15.09 -18.63
CA ALA A 149 -27.53 14.72 -19.84
C ALA A 149 -26.96 13.51 -20.55
N ALA A 150 -25.62 13.42 -20.58
CA ALA A 150 -24.92 12.31 -21.21
C ALA A 150 -25.16 10.98 -20.47
N VAL A 151 -25.21 11.00 -19.15
CA VAL A 151 -25.49 9.81 -18.32
C VAL A 151 -26.96 9.41 -18.47
N VAL A 152 -27.88 10.37 -18.40
CA VAL A 152 -29.32 10.12 -18.59
C VAL A 152 -29.59 9.54 -19.98
N ARG A 153 -29.03 10.12 -21.04
CA ARG A 153 -29.17 9.60 -22.41
C ARG A 153 -28.66 8.17 -22.53
N ARG A 154 -27.50 7.87 -21.94
CA ARG A 154 -26.94 6.51 -21.98
C ARG A 154 -27.87 5.51 -21.29
N VAL A 155 -28.34 5.85 -20.10
CA VAL A 155 -29.24 4.96 -19.33
C VAL A 155 -30.58 4.78 -20.06
N VAL A 156 -31.18 5.83 -20.59
CA VAL A 156 -32.42 5.74 -21.36
C VAL A 156 -32.23 4.88 -22.61
N GLN A 157 -31.10 5.02 -23.32
CA GLN A 157 -30.78 4.19 -24.48
C GLN A 157 -30.63 2.70 -24.11
N GLU A 158 -29.92 2.40 -23.01
CA GLU A 158 -29.81 1.03 -22.47
C GLU A 158 -31.19 0.44 -22.12
N GLU A 159 -32.12 1.26 -21.60
CA GLU A 159 -33.49 0.82 -21.28
C GLU A 159 -34.37 0.65 -22.52
N VAL A 160 -34.17 1.46 -23.56
CA VAL A 160 -34.83 1.29 -24.87
C VAL A 160 -34.34 0.01 -25.55
N GLU A 161 -33.04 -0.26 -25.53
CA GLU A 161 -32.45 -1.52 -26.02
C GLU A 161 -32.95 -2.73 -25.23
N ALA A 162 -33.17 -2.57 -23.94
CA ALA A 162 -33.77 -3.60 -23.09
C ALA A 162 -35.29 -3.74 -23.24
N GLY A 163 -35.94 -2.93 -24.10
CA GLY A 163 -37.38 -2.96 -24.36
C GLY A 163 -38.24 -2.46 -23.19
N ARG A 164 -37.64 -1.80 -22.19
CA ARG A 164 -38.32 -1.27 -21.01
C ARG A 164 -38.77 0.18 -21.16
N VAL A 165 -38.27 0.87 -22.18
CA VAL A 165 -38.65 2.24 -22.53
C VAL A 165 -38.88 2.31 -24.05
N SER A 166 -39.91 3.02 -24.47
CA SER A 166 -40.23 3.29 -25.87
C SER A 166 -39.91 4.75 -26.19
N ASP A 167 -39.21 4.98 -27.30
CA ASP A 167 -38.96 6.32 -27.84
C ASP A 167 -40.19 6.78 -28.62
N GLN A 168 -40.86 7.80 -28.12
CA GLN A 168 -42.09 8.36 -28.71
C GLN A 168 -41.78 9.51 -29.68
N GLY A 169 -40.50 9.79 -29.96
CA GLY A 169 -40.09 10.82 -30.90
C GLY A 169 -40.13 12.23 -30.30
N SER A 170 -40.22 13.23 -31.17
CA SER A 170 -40.24 14.65 -30.75
C SER A 170 -41.60 15.04 -30.20
N ASP A 171 -41.62 15.86 -29.15
CA ASP A 171 -42.84 16.40 -28.55
C ASP A 171 -43.66 17.21 -29.59
N PRO A 172 -44.87 16.77 -29.96
CA PRO A 172 -45.70 17.45 -30.95
C PRO A 172 -46.30 18.76 -30.43
N ASP A 173 -46.35 18.98 -29.10
CA ASP A 173 -46.97 20.15 -28.48
C ASP A 173 -45.97 21.27 -28.15
N HIS A 174 -44.71 21.14 -28.58
CA HIS A 174 -43.67 22.12 -28.30
C HIS A 174 -43.87 23.44 -29.06
N LYS A 175 -44.25 24.50 -28.34
CA LYS A 175 -44.41 25.88 -28.86
C LYS A 175 -43.34 26.84 -28.31
N GLY A 176 -42.06 26.54 -28.52
CA GLY A 176 -40.94 27.38 -28.06
C GLY A 176 -39.83 27.55 -29.10
N PRO A 177 -38.95 28.56 -28.96
CA PRO A 177 -37.76 28.68 -29.79
C PRO A 177 -36.75 27.58 -29.43
N GLY A 178 -36.42 26.71 -30.38
CA GLY A 178 -35.45 25.64 -30.20
C GLY A 178 -35.88 24.31 -30.84
N ARG A 179 -35.11 23.25 -30.57
CA ARG A 179 -35.46 21.89 -31.00
C ARG A 179 -36.46 21.29 -30.01
N ALA A 180 -37.54 20.70 -30.52
CA ALA A 180 -38.51 19.98 -29.70
C ALA A 180 -37.82 18.86 -28.88
N PRO A 181 -38.13 18.74 -27.58
CA PRO A 181 -37.55 17.69 -26.75
C PRO A 181 -38.05 16.32 -27.19
N ARG A 182 -37.22 15.29 -27.04
CA ARG A 182 -37.63 13.90 -27.28
C ARG A 182 -38.39 13.36 -26.07
N LEU A 183 -39.52 12.72 -26.34
CA LEU A 183 -40.37 12.05 -25.37
C LEU A 183 -40.01 10.57 -25.31
N TYR A 184 -39.90 10.06 -24.08
CA TYR A 184 -39.68 8.65 -23.79
C TYR A 184 -40.82 8.17 -22.90
N HIS A 185 -41.24 6.92 -23.07
CA HIS A 185 -42.30 6.31 -22.29
C HIS A 185 -41.81 5.00 -21.66
N ARG A 186 -41.97 4.85 -20.35
CA ARG A 186 -41.65 3.62 -19.60
C ARG A 186 -42.90 2.87 -19.20
#